data_AF-A0A538AJ53-F1
#
_entry.id   AF-A0A538AJ53-F1
#
_cell.length_a   1.000
_cell.length_b   1.000
_cell.length_c   1.000
_cell.angle_alpha   90.00
_cell.angle_beta   90.00
_cell.angle_gamma   90.00
#
_symmetry.space_group_name_H-M   'P 1'
#
loop_
_entity.id
_entity.type
_entity.pdbx_description
1 polymer ?
#
loop_
_entity_poly.entity_id
_entity_poly.type
_entity_poly.pdbx_seq_one_letter_code
_entity_poly.pdbx_strand_id
1 'polypeptide(L)'
;PEQIGALFSDDAQYFTAPSRQPWSGREAIVQGWLGRKDEPGDWEFRFEPLAIAGDLAFVRGWTRYRDGPSYDNLWVIRLAPDGRCSSFTEWWIETE
;
A
#
# COMPACT_ATOMS: atom_id res chain seq x y z
N PRO A 1 -4.50 3.59 14.52
CA PRO A 1 -3.11 3.90 14.09
C PRO A 1 -2.16 2.71 14.25
N GLU A 2 -2.35 2.01 15.37
CA GLU A 2 -1.64 0.83 15.86
C GLU A 2 -1.72 -0.34 14.87
N GLN A 3 -2.91 -0.59 14.30
CA GLN A 3 -3.10 -1.65 13.29
C GLN A 3 -2.30 -1.39 12.02
N ILE A 4 -2.22 -0.14 11.56
CA ILE A 4 -1.36 0.24 10.42
C ILE A 4 0.09 0.01 10.80
N GLY A 5 0.52 0.52 11.97
CA GLY A 5 1.89 0.39 12.43
C GLY A 5 2.36 -1.06 12.58
N ALA A 6 1.49 -1.96 13.02
CA ALA A 6 1.79 -3.38 13.19
C ALA A 6 2.18 -4.09 11.88
N LEU A 7 1.77 -3.56 10.72
CA LEU A 7 2.11 -4.12 9.41
C LEU A 7 3.56 -3.86 8.99
N PHE A 8 4.22 -2.83 9.52
CA PHE A 8 5.50 -2.34 9.00
C PHE A 8 6.65 -2.53 10.00
N SER A 9 7.86 -2.79 9.50
CA SER A 9 9.09 -2.73 10.31
C SER A 9 9.34 -1.30 10.82
N ASP A 10 10.22 -1.14 11.81
CA ASP A 10 10.48 0.18 12.43
C ASP A 10 11.04 1.19 11.41
N ASP A 11 11.87 0.71 10.49
CA ASP A 11 12.59 1.45 9.44
C ASP A 11 11.98 1.32 8.03
N ALA A 12 10.75 0.81 7.93
CA ALA A 12 10.11 0.51 6.65
C ALA A 12 10.04 1.73 5.71
N GLN A 13 10.06 1.46 4.40
CA GLN A 13 9.92 2.48 3.37
C GLN A 13 8.63 2.29 2.57
N TYR A 14 7.79 3.34 2.49
CA TYR A 14 6.55 3.33 1.72
C TYR A 14 6.62 4.31 0.54
N PHE A 15 6.62 3.79 -0.68
CA PHE A 15 6.70 4.52 -1.92
C PHE A 15 5.31 4.64 -2.55
N THR A 16 4.75 5.86 -2.51
CA THR A 16 3.43 6.19 -3.08
C THR A 16 3.41 6.29 -4.61
N ALA A 17 4.59 6.13 -5.21
CA ALA A 17 4.87 5.82 -6.60
C ALA A 17 6.36 5.40 -6.68
N PRO A 18 6.81 4.68 -7.71
CA PRO A 18 8.13 4.02 -7.72
C PRO A 18 9.33 4.97 -7.64
N SER A 19 9.15 6.22 -8.07
CA SER A 19 10.21 7.23 -8.11
C SER A 19 9.97 8.41 -7.15
N ARG A 20 8.94 8.34 -6.30
CA ARG A 20 8.68 9.37 -5.28
C ARG A 20 9.53 9.12 -4.04
N GLN A 21 9.83 10.19 -3.30
CA GLN A 21 10.43 10.02 -1.98
C GLN A 21 9.49 9.21 -1.08
N PRO A 22 10.01 8.20 -0.34
CA PRO A 22 9.18 7.36 0.49
C PRO A 22 8.82 8.05 1.81
N TRP A 23 7.70 7.64 2.40
CA TRP A 23 7.53 7.78 3.83
C TRP A 23 8.49 6.80 4.52
N SER A 24 9.43 7.35 5.28
CA SER A 24 10.52 6.58 5.90
C SER A 24 10.27 6.39 7.39
N GLY A 25 10.19 5.13 7.81
CA GLY A 25 9.92 4.72 9.19
C GLY A 25 8.43 4.57 9.49
N ARG A 26 8.10 3.67 10.43
CA ARG A 26 6.72 3.31 10.79
C ARG A 26 5.84 4.53 11.09
N GLU A 27 6.36 5.49 11.86
CA GLU A 27 5.57 6.66 12.26
C GLU A 27 5.17 7.51 11.05
N ALA A 28 6.11 7.79 10.14
CA ALA A 28 5.83 8.54 8.92
C ALA A 28 4.80 7.83 8.03
N ILE A 29 4.87 6.49 7.95
CA ILE A 29 3.90 5.69 7.20
C ILE A 29 2.50 5.80 7.82
N VAL A 30 2.39 5.67 9.15
CA VAL A 30 1.11 5.81 9.86
C VAL A 30 0.52 7.20 9.64
N GLN A 31 1.31 8.26 9.76
CA GLN A 31 0.84 9.62 9.49
C GLN A 31 0.43 9.81 8.02
N GLY A 32 1.19 9.26 7.08
CA GLY A 32 0.88 9.30 5.65
C GLY A 32 -0.44 8.61 5.31
N TRP A 33 -0.68 7.42 5.87
CA TRP A 33 -1.95 6.70 5.71
C TRP A 33 -3.13 7.45 6.30
N LEU A 34 -3.00 7.97 7.52
CA LEU A 34 -4.07 8.72 8.18
C LEU A 34 -4.38 10.03 7.45
N GLY A 35 -3.36 10.72 6.94
CA GLY A 35 -3.52 11.97 6.18
C GLY A 35 -4.13 11.78 4.79
N ARG A 36 -4.16 10.55 4.26
CA ARG A 36 -4.77 10.21 2.97
C ARG A 36 -5.97 9.28 3.09
N LYS A 37 -6.45 9.05 4.30
CA LYS A 37 -7.58 8.17 4.53
C LYS A 37 -8.83 8.79 3.90
N ASP A 38 -9.51 8.02 3.07
CA ASP A 38 -10.84 8.35 2.55
C ASP A 38 -11.94 7.99 3.55
N GLU A 39 -13.10 8.65 3.42
CA GLU A 39 -14.27 8.30 4.20
C GLU A 39 -14.81 6.92 3.82
N PRO A 40 -15.11 6.03 4.79
CA PRO A 40 -15.68 4.73 4.48
C PRO A 40 -17.06 4.84 3.83
N GLY A 41 -17.31 4.03 2.81
CA GLY A 41 -18.64 3.88 2.18
C GLY A 41 -18.75 4.44 0.77
N ASP A 42 -17.77 5.22 0.33
CA ASP A 42 -17.73 5.85 -1.00
C ASP A 42 -16.82 5.14 -2.00
N TRP A 43 -16.22 4.02 -1.59
CA TRP A 43 -15.34 3.21 -2.44
C TRP A 43 -15.44 1.72 -2.11
N GLU A 44 -15.16 0.92 -3.13
CA GLU A 44 -14.92 -0.52 -3.04
C GLU A 44 -13.46 -0.83 -3.36
N PHE A 45 -12.91 -1.80 -2.65
CA PHE A 45 -11.57 -2.30 -2.92
C PHE A 45 -11.55 -3.82 -2.88
N ARG A 46 -10.91 -4.40 -3.89
CA ARG A 46 -10.58 -5.83 -3.92
C ARG A 46 -9.13 -5.98 -4.34
N PHE A 47 -8.52 -7.08 -3.92
CA PHE A 47 -7.13 -7.38 -4.25
C PHE A 47 -6.93 -8.87 -4.48
N GLU A 48 -5.84 -9.19 -5.16
CA GLU A 48 -5.41 -10.54 -5.48
C GLU A 48 -3.88 -10.63 -5.39
N PRO A 49 -3.30 -11.49 -4.52
CA PRO A 49 -1.88 -11.82 -4.60
C PRO A 49 -1.58 -12.55 -5.91
N LEU A 50 -0.70 -11.98 -6.74
CA LEU A 50 -0.30 -12.57 -8.01
C LEU A 50 0.82 -13.60 -7.84
N ALA A 51 1.81 -13.29 -7.00
CA ALA A 51 2.96 -14.14 -6.77
C ALA A 51 3.66 -13.79 -5.45
N ILE A 52 4.35 -14.79 -4.88
CA ILE A 52 5.30 -14.63 -3.79
C ILE A 52 6.60 -15.30 -4.22
N ALA A 53 7.69 -14.55 -4.21
CA ALA A 53 9.03 -14.98 -4.58
C ALA A 53 10.00 -14.68 -3.42
N GLY A 54 10.16 -15.66 -2.52
CA GLY A 54 10.92 -15.47 -1.29
C GLY A 54 10.26 -14.44 -0.38
N ASP A 55 10.95 -13.34 -0.11
CA ASP A 55 10.50 -12.23 0.72
C ASP A 55 9.72 -11.15 -0.06
N LEU A 56 9.54 -11.32 -1.38
CA LEU A 56 8.88 -10.37 -2.26
C LEU A 56 7.48 -10.87 -2.66
N ALA A 57 6.47 -10.03 -2.48
CA ALA A 57 5.09 -10.30 -2.89
C ALA A 57 4.61 -9.27 -3.92
N PHE A 58 3.79 -9.73 -4.86
CA PHE A 58 3.13 -8.92 -5.87
C PHE A 58 1.62 -9.03 -5.67
N VAL A 59 0.94 -7.90 -5.54
CA VAL A 59 -0.51 -7.84 -5.33
C VAL A 59 -1.13 -6.95 -6.37
N ARG A 60 -2.15 -7.43 -7.07
CA ARG A 60 -3.02 -6.59 -7.90
C ARG A 60 -4.16 -6.07 -7.04
N GLY A 61 -4.48 -4.79 -7.17
CA GLY A 61 -5.61 -4.16 -6.50
C GLY A 61 -6.53 -3.49 -7.51
N TRP A 62 -7.80 -3.37 -7.14
CA TRP A 62 -8.79 -2.59 -7.88
C TRP A 62 -9.53 -1.71 -6.89
N THR A 63 -9.48 -0.41 -7.12
CA THR A 63 -10.23 0.59 -6.35
C THR A 63 -11.31 1.17 -7.23
N ARG A 64 -12.55 1.24 -6.74
CA ARG A 64 -13.67 1.87 -7.45
C ARG A 64 -14.33 2.85 -6.52
N TYR A 65 -14.27 4.14 -6.83
CA TYR A 65 -15.02 5.16 -6.13
C TYR A 65 -16.44 5.26 -6.71
N ARG A 66 -17.47 5.45 -5.88
CA ARG A 66 -18.87 5.53 -6.31
C ARG A 66 -19.10 6.68 -7.29
N ASP A 67 -18.59 7.85 -6.91
CA ASP A 67 -18.75 9.12 -7.65
C ASP A 67 -17.37 9.65 -8.08
N GLY A 68 -16.46 8.75 -8.44
CA GLY A 68 -15.08 9.07 -8.76
C GLY A 68 -14.41 8.07 -9.71
N PRO A 69 -13.11 8.28 -9.99
CA PRO A 69 -12.36 7.42 -10.88
C PRO A 69 -12.23 5.98 -10.35
N SER A 70 -11.91 5.06 -11.24
CA SER A 70 -11.47 3.71 -10.88
C SER A 70 -9.97 3.57 -11.08
N TYR A 71 -9.32 2.70 -10.31
CA TYR A 71 -7.88 2.48 -10.37
C TYR A 71 -7.52 1.00 -10.39
N ASP A 72 -6.65 0.64 -11.32
CA ASP A 72 -5.91 -0.62 -11.29
C ASP A 72 -4.57 -0.37 -10.58
N ASN A 73 -4.28 -1.19 -9.58
CA ASN A 73 -3.08 -1.09 -8.75
C ASN A 73 -2.19 -2.32 -8.92
N LEU A 74 -0.88 -2.10 -8.88
CA LEU A 74 0.11 -3.14 -8.60
C LEU A 74 0.92 -2.70 -7.39
N TRP A 75 1.00 -3.57 -6.40
CA TRP A 75 1.84 -3.38 -5.23
C TRP A 75 2.98 -4.38 -5.24
N VAL A 76 4.18 -3.89 -4.96
CA VAL A 76 5.36 -4.71 -4.72
C VAL A 76 5.73 -4.54 -3.25
N ILE A 77 5.73 -5.65 -2.52
CA ILE A 77 5.84 -5.66 -1.06
C ILE A 77 7.02 -6.54 -0.68
N ARG A 78 7.98 -6.02 0.10
CA ARG A 78 9.05 -6.80 0.71
C ARG A 78 8.74 -7.04 2.18
N LEU A 79 8.82 -8.29 2.61
CA LEU A 79 8.62 -8.71 3.99
C LEU A 79 9.96 -8.94 4.68
N ALA A 80 10.08 -8.50 5.93
CA ALA A 80 11.17 -8.84 6.82
C ALA A 80 10.96 -10.27 7.38
N PRO A 81 12.01 -10.89 7.98
CA PRO A 81 11.90 -12.25 8.54
C PRO A 81 10.82 -12.43 9.61
N ASP A 82 10.39 -11.34 10.25
CA ASP A 82 9.31 -11.34 11.25
C ASP A 82 7.90 -11.22 10.63
N GLY A 83 7.80 -11.21 9.29
CA GLY A 83 6.56 -11.13 8.53
C GLY A 83 6.03 -9.71 8.32
N ARG A 84 6.69 -8.67 8.87
CA ARG A 84 6.28 -7.28 8.66
C ARG A 84 6.83 -6.73 7.35
N CYS A 85 6.15 -5.76 6.77
CA CYS A 85 6.57 -5.06 5.57
C CYS A 85 7.79 -4.16 5.83
N SER A 86 8.91 -4.41 5.15
CA SER A 86 10.09 -3.55 5.15
C SER A 86 10.11 -2.56 3.98
N SER A 87 9.43 -2.88 2.87
CA SER A 87 9.26 -1.95 1.75
C SER A 87 7.93 -2.18 1.03
N PHE A 88 7.21 -1.10 0.74
CA PHE A 88 5.94 -1.12 0.01
C PHE A 88 6.01 -0.12 -1.12
N THR A 89 5.76 -0.54 -2.36
CA THR A 89 5.74 0.36 -3.52
C THR A 89 4.45 0.22 -4.30
N GLU A 90 3.84 1.37 -4.60
CA GLU A 90 2.62 1.49 -5.39
C GLU A 90 2.90 1.81 -6.86
N TRP A 91 2.20 1.12 -7.74
CA TRP A 91 1.86 1.57 -9.08
C TRP A 91 0.35 1.62 -9.15
N TRP A 92 -0.18 2.67 -9.75
CA TRP A 92 -1.61 2.80 -9.99
C TRP A 92 -1.81 3.45 -11.35
N ILE A 93 -2.88 3.04 -12.01
CA ILE A 93 -3.31 3.56 -13.30
C ILE A 93 -4.80 3.83 -13.16
N GLU A 94 -5.21 5.07 -13.47
CA GLU A 94 -6.62 5.41 -13.59
C GLU A 94 -7.23 4.66 -14.78
N THR A 95 -8.39 4.05 -14.56
CA THR A 95 -9.14 3.32 -15.56
C THR A 95 -10.42 4.07 -15.88
N GLU A 96 -10.83 4.06 -17.15
CA GLU A 96 -12.10 4.62 -17.63
C GLU A 96 -13.33 3.94 -17.02
#